data_AF-A0A7R8V348-F1
#
_entry.id   AF-A0A7R8V348-F1
#
_cell.length_a   1.000
_cell.length_b   1.000
_cell.length_c   1.000
_cell.angle_alpha   90.00
_cell.angle_beta   90.00
_cell.angle_gamma   90.00
#
_symmetry.space_group_name_H-M   'P 1'
#
loop_
_entity.id
_entity.type
_entity.pdbx_description
1 polymer ?
#
loop_
_entity_poly.entity_id
_entity_poly.type
_entity_poly.pdbx_seq_one_letter_code
_entity_poly.pdbx_strand_id
1 'polypeptide(L)'
;MSSTFISPEDLFSKKSKVKYDDDDIERVRRAHRNDLENILPFLTIGFFYCLTDPEPWLAINLFRLVGISRIIHTFVYAVIVIPQPARFLSFILALLPTLYMTLQVIKFCF
;
A
#
# COMPACT_ATOMS: atom_id res chain seq x y z
N MET A 1 -6.86 -19.88 12.71
CA MET A 1 -5.69 -19.06 13.12
C MET A 1 -4.52 -20.01 13.24
N SER A 2 -3.61 -20.01 12.27
CA SER A 2 -2.42 -20.87 12.30
C SER A 2 -1.46 -20.37 13.39
N SER A 3 -0.98 -21.27 14.23
CA SER A 3 -0.06 -20.98 15.34
C SER A 3 1.40 -21.01 14.86
N THR A 4 1.68 -20.26 13.81
CA THR A 4 2.96 -20.22 13.09
C THR A 4 3.65 -18.88 13.38
N PHE A 5 4.85 -18.95 13.95
CA PHE A 5 5.62 -17.78 14.38
C PHE A 5 6.99 -17.77 13.69
N ILE A 6 7.51 -16.56 13.43
CA ILE A 6 8.84 -16.33 12.80
C ILE A 6 9.94 -16.46 13.84
N SER A 7 9.64 -15.99 15.05
CA SER A 7 10.58 -15.81 16.13
C SER A 7 10.37 -16.88 17.22
N PRO A 8 11.44 -17.54 17.71
CA PRO A 8 11.33 -18.54 18.77
C PRO A 8 10.86 -17.95 20.11
N GLU A 9 11.06 -16.65 20.34
CA GLU A 9 10.59 -15.90 21.50
C GLU A 9 9.08 -15.71 21.56
N ASP A 10 8.40 -15.76 20.40
CA ASP A 10 6.94 -15.56 20.30
C ASP A 10 6.14 -16.87 20.50
N LEU A 11 6.83 -17.98 20.80
CA LEU A 11 6.22 -19.29 21.00
C LEU A 11 5.55 -19.39 22.38
N PHE A 12 4.31 -18.93 22.48
CA PHE A 12 3.53 -18.99 23.73
C PHE A 12 3.13 -20.42 24.16
N SER A 13 3.24 -21.43 23.28
CA SER A 13 2.82 -22.80 23.60
C SER A 13 3.68 -23.87 22.92
N LYS A 14 3.95 -25.01 23.58
CA LYS A 14 4.71 -26.14 23.00
C LYS A 14 4.16 -26.72 21.69
N LYS A 15 2.91 -26.39 21.33
CA LYS A 15 2.28 -26.79 20.05
C LYS A 15 2.58 -25.82 18.90
N SER A 16 3.05 -24.61 19.20
CA SER A 16 3.50 -23.66 18.19
C SER A 16 4.88 -24.07 17.69
N LYS A 17 5.05 -24.08 16.36
CA LYS A 17 6.32 -24.40 15.71
C LYS A 17 6.76 -23.17 14.95
N VAL A 18 8.06 -22.89 15.01
CA VAL A 18 8.67 -21.92 14.09
C VAL A 18 8.54 -22.50 12.69
N LYS A 19 7.73 -21.86 11.86
CA LYS A 19 7.54 -22.27 10.47
C LYS A 19 7.57 -21.01 9.63
N TYR A 20 8.58 -20.94 8.77
CA TYR A 20 8.79 -19.79 7.89
C TYR A 20 7.92 -19.86 6.62
N ASP A 21 7.45 -21.07 6.26
CA ASP A 21 6.68 -21.35 5.03
C ASP A 21 5.18 -21.52 5.33
N ASP A 22 4.56 -20.45 5.82
CA ASP A 22 3.10 -20.35 5.85
C ASP A 22 2.65 -19.42 4.73
N ASP A 23 2.03 -20.00 3.69
CA ASP A 23 1.62 -19.29 2.48
C ASP A 23 0.73 -18.08 2.81
N ASP A 24 -0.11 -18.17 3.85
CA ASP A 24 -1.00 -17.07 4.24
C ASP A 24 -0.22 -15.90 4.89
N ILE A 25 0.81 -16.21 5.69
CA ILE A 25 1.68 -15.19 6.31
C ILE A 25 2.51 -14.49 5.24
N GLU A 26 3.07 -15.24 4.29
CA GLU A 26 3.84 -14.68 3.20
C GLU A 26 2.98 -13.80 2.28
N ARG A 27 1.70 -14.16 2.11
CA ARG A 27 0.74 -13.32 1.39
C ARG A 27 0.53 -11.99 2.10
N VAL A 28 0.21 -11.99 3.39
CA VAL A 28 0.05 -10.73 4.15
C VAL A 28 1.33 -9.89 4.12
N ARG A 29 2.50 -10.53 4.26
CA ARG A 29 3.80 -9.83 4.13
C ARG A 29 3.98 -9.19 2.76
N ARG A 30 3.61 -9.89 1.67
CA ARG A 30 3.65 -9.33 0.31
C ARG A 30 2.67 -8.17 0.12
N ALA A 31 1.49 -8.24 0.74
CA ALA A 31 0.51 -7.15 0.74
C ALA A 31 1.08 -5.89 1.42
N HIS A 32 1.59 -6.05 2.64
CA HIS A 32 2.21 -4.95 3.39
C HIS A 32 3.42 -4.36 2.67
N ARG A 33 4.28 -5.21 2.09
CA ARG A 33 5.42 -4.72 1.29
C ARG A 33 4.94 -3.88 0.10
N ASN A 34 3.90 -4.33 -0.61
CA ASN A 34 3.37 -3.57 -1.73
C ASN A 34 2.73 -2.24 -1.30
N ASP A 35 2.04 -2.22 -0.16
CA ASP A 35 1.50 -0.97 0.38
C ASP A 35 2.62 -0.01 0.79
N LEU A 36 3.71 -0.49 1.40
CA LEU A 36 4.89 0.34 1.71
C LEU A 36 5.55 0.92 0.45
N GLU A 37 5.71 0.12 -0.60
CA GLU A 37 6.28 0.56 -1.89
C GLU A 37 5.47 1.67 -2.56
N ASN A 38 4.17 1.78 -2.30
CA ASN A 38 3.30 2.79 -2.91
C ASN A 38 3.00 3.99 -2.00
N ILE A 39 2.80 3.75 -0.70
CA ILE A 39 2.45 4.79 0.28
C ILE A 39 3.64 5.71 0.54
N LEU A 40 4.87 5.17 0.64
CA LEU A 40 6.05 5.99 0.95
C LEU A 40 6.35 7.03 -0.16
N PRO A 41 6.34 6.68 -1.46
CA PRO A 41 6.45 7.67 -2.53
C PRO A 41 5.30 8.67 -2.52
N PHE A 42 4.06 8.20 -2.35
CA PHE A 42 2.87 9.06 -2.32
C PHE A 42 2.94 10.09 -1.20
N LEU A 43 3.35 9.70 0.01
CA LEU A 43 3.51 10.63 1.13
C LEU A 43 4.58 11.68 0.86
N THR A 44 5.71 11.25 0.29
CA THR A 44 6.83 12.15 -0.05
C THR A 44 6.40 13.18 -1.11
N ILE A 45 5.79 12.71 -2.20
CA ILE A 45 5.34 13.58 -3.31
C ILE A 45 4.15 14.42 -2.88
N GLY A 46 3.20 13.86 -2.13
CA GLY A 46 2.03 14.57 -1.61
C GLY A 46 2.44 15.72 -0.68
N PHE A 47 3.47 15.52 0.15
CA PHE A 47 4.05 16.58 0.96
C PHE A 47 4.61 17.71 0.11
N PHE A 48 5.43 17.39 -0.90
CA PHE A 48 5.95 18.42 -1.82
C PHE A 48 4.85 19.09 -2.63
N TYR A 49 3.82 18.36 -3.05
CA TYR A 49 2.69 18.91 -3.79
C TYR A 49 1.91 19.94 -2.96
N CYS A 50 1.71 19.70 -1.66
CA CYS A 50 1.09 20.69 -0.77
C CYS A 50 1.89 22.00 -0.67
N LEU A 51 3.20 21.99 -0.90
CA LEU A 51 4.05 23.19 -0.89
C LEU A 51 3.96 24.00 -2.19
N THR A 52 3.31 23.47 -3.23
CA THR A 52 3.17 24.15 -4.54
C THR A 52 1.92 25.03 -4.64
N ASP A 53 1.24 25.30 -3.52
CA ASP A 53 -0.07 25.96 -3.45
C ASP A 53 -1.06 25.44 -4.53
N PRO A 54 -1.34 24.12 -4.55
CA PRO A 54 -2.24 23.54 -5.52
C PRO A 54 -3.68 23.96 -5.27
N GLU A 55 -4.51 23.87 -6.31
CA GLU A 55 -5.94 24.10 -6.19
C GLU A 55 -6.55 23.11 -5.16
N PRO A 56 -7.18 23.60 -4.07
CA PRO A 56 -7.59 22.74 -2.95
C PRO A 56 -8.56 21.62 -3.34
N TRP A 57 -9.50 21.88 -4.25
CA TRP A 57 -10.48 20.88 -4.67
C TRP A 57 -9.81 19.71 -5.40
N LEU A 58 -8.88 19.99 -6.31
CA LEU A 58 -8.12 19.00 -7.06
C LEU A 58 -7.21 18.20 -6.12
N ALA A 59 -6.48 18.89 -5.25
CA ALA A 59 -5.62 18.25 -4.25
C ALA A 59 -6.41 17.25 -3.40
N ILE A 60 -7.52 17.68 -2.79
CA ILE A 60 -8.37 16.84 -1.94
C ILE A 60 -8.87 15.60 -2.70
N ASN A 61 -9.29 15.75 -3.96
CA ASN A 61 -9.78 14.65 -4.76
C ASN A 61 -8.67 13.63 -5.10
N LEU A 62 -7.44 14.09 -5.36
CA LEU A 62 -6.29 13.18 -5.57
C LEU A 62 -5.97 12.38 -4.31
N PHE A 63 -5.92 13.02 -3.14
CA PHE A 63 -5.69 12.32 -1.87
C PHE A 63 -6.79 11.31 -1.56
N ARG A 64 -8.06 11.67 -1.83
CA ARG A 64 -9.20 10.75 -1.69
C ARG A 64 -9.11 9.54 -2.62
N LEU A 65 -8.73 9.76 -3.87
CA LEU A 65 -8.60 8.68 -4.86
C LEU A 65 -7.55 7.66 -4.42
N VAL A 66 -6.40 8.12 -3.94
CA VAL A 66 -5.36 7.22 -3.41
C VAL A 66 -5.83 6.49 -2.15
N GLY A 67 -6.49 7.19 -1.22
CA GLY A 67 -7.04 6.57 -0.02
C GLY A 67 -8.05 5.46 -0.35
N ILE A 68 -9.01 5.73 -1.22
CA ILE A 68 -10.01 4.76 -1.67
C ILE A 68 -9.34 3.57 -2.39
N SER A 69 -8.38 3.85 -3.28
CA SER A 69 -7.64 2.81 -3.98
C SER A 69 -6.93 1.85 -3.02
N ARG A 70 -6.35 2.38 -1.93
CA ARG A 70 -5.67 1.56 -0.90
C ARG A 70 -6.65 0.76 -0.07
N ILE A 71 -7.79 1.34 0.32
CA ILE A 71 -8.85 0.60 1.03
C ILE A 71 -9.34 -0.57 0.16
N ILE A 72 -9.57 -0.34 -1.13
CA ILE A 72 -9.96 -1.39 -2.08
C ILE A 72 -8.86 -2.45 -2.19
N HIS A 73 -7.58 -2.04 -2.28
CA HIS A 73 -6.46 -2.96 -2.32
C HIS A 73 -6.43 -3.87 -1.09
N THR A 74 -6.55 -3.30 0.11
CA THR A 74 -6.57 -4.07 1.36
C THR A 74 -7.76 -5.02 1.41
N PHE A 75 -8.96 -4.58 1.00
CA PHE A 75 -10.14 -5.46 0.94
C PHE A 75 -9.96 -6.62 -0.04
N VAL A 76 -9.44 -6.35 -1.23
CA VAL A 76 -9.21 -7.36 -2.28
C VAL A 76 -8.04 -8.29 -1.94
N TYR A 77 -7.11 -7.88 -1.07
CA TYR A 77 -6.03 -8.77 -0.68
C TYR A 77 -6.36 -9.59 0.58
N ALA A 78 -7.03 -8.97 1.56
CA ALA A 78 -7.28 -9.55 2.87
C ALA A 78 -8.62 -10.28 3.01
N VAL A 79 -9.68 -9.83 2.32
CA VAL A 79 -11.04 -10.37 2.52
C VAL A 79 -11.45 -11.33 1.41
N ILE A 80 -11.19 -10.98 0.15
CA ILE A 80 -11.57 -11.81 -1.01
C ILE A 80 -10.30 -12.22 -1.73
N VAL A 81 -9.94 -13.50 -1.75
CA VAL A 81 -8.76 -13.98 -2.47
C VAL A 81 -9.02 -13.91 -3.98
N ILE A 82 -8.88 -12.72 -4.57
CA ILE A 82 -9.05 -12.51 -6.01
C ILE A 82 -7.70 -12.80 -6.68
N PRO A 83 -7.61 -13.78 -7.60
CA PRO A 83 -6.40 -14.00 -8.39
C PRO A 83 -6.09 -12.76 -9.25
N GLN A 84 -4.86 -12.66 -9.78
CA GLN A 84 -4.45 -11.57 -10.67
C GLN A 84 -5.55 -11.32 -11.73
N PRO A 85 -6.10 -10.08 -11.86
CA PRO A 85 -5.37 -8.84 -12.10
C PRO A 85 -5.56 -7.72 -11.05
N ALA A 86 -6.22 -7.97 -9.92
CA ALA A 86 -6.57 -6.90 -8.98
C ALA A 86 -5.38 -6.15 -8.38
N ARG A 87 -4.23 -6.83 -8.21
CA ARG A 87 -2.97 -6.21 -7.78
C ARG A 87 -2.44 -5.17 -8.79
N PHE A 88 -2.60 -5.44 -10.08
CA PHE A 88 -2.14 -4.53 -11.13
C PHE A 88 -3.04 -3.30 -11.22
N LEU A 89 -4.36 -3.49 -11.11
CA LEU A 89 -5.33 -2.40 -11.14
C LEU A 89 -5.16 -1.44 -9.95
N SER A 90 -4.99 -1.98 -8.74
CA SER A 90 -4.74 -1.17 -7.54
C SER A 90 -3.40 -0.42 -7.60
N PHE A 91 -2.37 -1.02 -8.19
CA PHE A 91 -1.10 -0.36 -8.44
C PHE A 91 -1.27 0.83 -9.40
N ILE A 92 -1.93 0.63 -10.55
CA ILE A 92 -2.19 1.71 -11.52
C ILE A 92 -3.00 2.84 -10.89
N LEU A 93 -4.06 2.52 -10.14
CA LEU A 93 -4.93 3.50 -9.52
C LEU A 93 -4.20 4.41 -8.53
N ALA A 94 -3.16 3.92 -7.86
CA ALA A 94 -2.32 4.75 -6.99
C ALA A 94 -1.16 5.42 -7.74
N LEU A 95 -0.66 4.80 -8.81
CA LEU A 95 0.44 5.35 -9.60
C LEU A 95 0.00 6.58 -10.38
N LEU A 96 -1.20 6.58 -10.97
CA LEU A 96 -1.75 7.72 -11.72
C LEU A 96 -1.75 9.06 -10.94
N PRO A 97 -2.36 9.15 -9.75
CA PRO A 97 -2.34 10.39 -8.97
C PRO A 97 -0.94 10.75 -8.47
N THR A 98 -0.11 9.76 -8.11
CA THR A 98 1.27 9.99 -7.69
C THR A 98 2.12 10.59 -8.81
N LEU A 99 1.96 10.09 -10.03
CA LEU A 99 2.65 10.58 -11.23
C LEU A 99 2.17 11.98 -11.61
N TYR A 100 0.87 12.25 -11.52
CA TYR A 100 0.32 13.59 -11.74
C TYR A 100 0.90 14.62 -10.75
N MET A 101 0.88 14.32 -9.45
CA MET A 101 1.46 15.22 -8.44
C MET A 101 2.96 15.43 -8.67
N THR A 102 3.68 14.38 -9.08
CA THR A 102 5.12 14.47 -9.39
C THR A 102 5.39 15.44 -10.54
N LEU A 103 4.63 15.34 -11.64
CA LEU A 103 4.76 16.24 -12.78
C LEU A 103 4.47 17.70 -12.40
N GLN A 104 3.47 17.93 -11.54
CA GLN A 104 3.16 19.27 -11.07
C GLN A 104 4.29 19.85 -10.20
N VAL A 105 4.86 19.05 -9.29
CA VAL A 105 5.99 19.46 -8.46
C VAL A 105 7.21 19.78 -9.30
N ILE A 106 7.53 18.95 -10.30
CA ILE A 106 8.64 19.18 -11.23
C ILE A 106 8.43 20.49 -12.00
N LYS A 107 7.23 20.72 -12.54
CA LYS A 107 6.89 21.96 -13.26
C LYS A 107 6.95 23.21 -12.38
N PHE A 108 6.71 23.09 -11.09
CA PHE A 108 6.83 24.21 -10.16
C PHE A 108 8.31 24.51 -9.83
N CYS A 109 9.16 23.47 -9.79
CA CYS A 109 10.56 23.59 -9.42
C CYS A 109 11.48 24.04 -10.57
N PHE A 110 11.11 23.80 -11.83
CA PHE A 110 11.87 24.16 -13.04
C PHE A 110 11.08 25.12 -13.92
#